data_AF-A0A8T4RAA1-F1
#
_entry.id   AF-A0A8T4RAA1-F1
#
_cell.length_a   1.000
_cell.length_b   1.000
_cell.length_c   1.000
_cell.angle_alpha   90.00
_cell.angle_beta   90.00
_cell.angle_gamma   90.00
#
_symmetry.space_group_name_H-M   'P 1'
#
loop_
_entity.id
_entity.type
_entity.pdbx_description
1 polymer ?
#
loop_
_entity_poly.entity_id
_entity_poly.type
_entity_poly.pdbx_seq_one_letter_code
_entity_poly.pdbx_strand_id
1 'polypeptide(L)'
;MKTEHVHKDAVTKDMIISDVLKKYPDISVIMLEFGLHCVGCHANIYDTIEGGSKLHGMDDETIDEMVKQINVFVGEVKKEVTPPPKDAMVTLSDAAAAKLKDLMKKEKQEGFGLKISVMPGGCSGFVYQMNFEKEPDKLDIVLTDKGVKVFMDGESLKMLAGAEVDHVDNLNESGFKINNPNAKHGCGCGKSFG
;
A
#
# COMPACT_ATOMS: atom_id res chain seq x y z
N MET A 1 -7.08 11.05 -36.29
CA MET A 1 -6.49 9.76 -35.86
C MET A 1 -6.43 9.79 -34.34
N LYS A 2 -7.32 9.05 -33.67
CA LYS A 2 -7.29 8.93 -32.20
C LYS A 2 -6.34 7.79 -31.87
N THR A 3 -5.24 8.11 -31.20
CA THR A 3 -4.33 7.14 -30.60
C THR A 3 -5.04 6.45 -29.44
N GLU A 4 -5.30 5.16 -29.60
CA GLU A 4 -5.77 4.28 -28.54
C GLU A 4 -4.68 4.19 -27.46
N HIS A 5 -4.92 4.81 -26.31
CA HIS A 5 -4.13 4.56 -25.12
C HIS A 5 -4.51 3.18 -24.59
N VAL A 6 -3.82 2.15 -25.06
CA VAL A 6 -3.84 0.82 -24.40
C VAL A 6 -3.33 1.03 -22.98
N HIS A 7 -4.18 0.75 -21.99
CA HIS A 7 -3.82 0.79 -20.57
C HIS A 7 -2.63 -0.15 -20.33
N LYS A 8 -1.43 0.42 -20.14
CA LYS A 8 -0.16 -0.31 -19.91
C LYS A 8 -0.14 -1.20 -18.65
N ASP A 9 -1.21 -1.21 -17.85
CA ASP A 9 -1.29 -1.92 -16.58
C ASP A 9 -2.45 -2.92 -16.48
N ALA A 10 -3.14 -3.21 -17.58
CA ALA A 10 -4.16 -4.26 -17.60
C ALA A 10 -3.49 -5.65 -17.59
N VAL A 11 -4.02 -6.58 -16.80
CA VAL A 11 -3.62 -7.98 -16.86
C VAL A 11 -4.18 -8.59 -18.13
N THR A 12 -3.35 -9.24 -18.93
CA THR A 12 -3.78 -9.89 -20.16
C THR A 12 -3.47 -11.39 -20.11
N LYS A 13 -4.20 -12.17 -20.90
CA LYS A 13 -4.16 -13.63 -20.86
C LYS A 13 -2.81 -14.23 -21.32
N ASP A 14 -2.01 -13.46 -22.04
CA ASP A 14 -0.64 -13.76 -22.47
C ASP A 14 0.42 -13.47 -21.40
N MET A 15 0.06 -12.84 -20.28
CA MET A 15 1.01 -12.59 -19.19
C MET A 15 1.37 -13.87 -18.43
N ILE A 16 2.62 -13.93 -17.97
CA ILE A 16 3.14 -15.02 -17.15
C ILE A 16 2.51 -14.99 -15.76
N ILE A 17 1.95 -16.12 -15.31
CA ILE A 17 1.24 -16.23 -14.03
C ILE A 17 2.10 -15.75 -12.86
N SER A 18 3.38 -16.15 -12.79
CA SER A 18 4.28 -15.71 -11.72
C SER A 18 4.53 -14.21 -11.68
N ASP A 19 4.60 -13.54 -12.83
CA ASP A 19 4.88 -12.11 -12.87
C ASP A 19 3.65 -11.30 -12.45
N VAL A 20 2.46 -11.77 -12.83
CA VAL A 20 1.21 -11.16 -12.37
C VAL A 20 0.99 -11.40 -10.87
N LEU A 21 1.24 -12.62 -10.36
CA LEU A 21 1.15 -12.93 -8.93
C LEU A 21 2.19 -12.20 -8.08
N LYS A 22 3.40 -11.98 -8.60
CA LYS A 22 4.40 -11.12 -7.93
C LYS A 22 3.88 -9.69 -7.80
N LYS A 23 3.26 -9.15 -8.84
CA LYS A 23 2.71 -7.78 -8.86
C LYS A 23 1.44 -7.65 -8.01
N TYR A 24 0.58 -8.66 -8.03
CA TYR A 24 -0.72 -8.68 -7.36
C TYR A 24 -0.95 -10.05 -6.69
N PRO A 25 -0.42 -10.30 -5.48
CA PRO A 25 -0.49 -11.62 -4.84
C PRO A 25 -1.92 -12.07 -4.54
N ASP A 26 -2.83 -11.12 -4.28
CA ASP A 26 -4.20 -11.40 -3.85
C ASP A 26 -5.11 -11.92 -4.97
N ILE A 27 -4.69 -11.78 -6.24
CA ILE A 27 -5.44 -12.38 -7.36
C ILE A 27 -5.38 -13.92 -7.34
N SER A 28 -4.46 -14.50 -6.57
CA SER A 28 -4.37 -15.95 -6.39
C SER A 28 -5.69 -16.54 -5.88
N VAL A 29 -6.44 -15.79 -5.07
CA VAL A 29 -7.77 -16.19 -4.58
C VAL A 29 -8.77 -16.27 -5.72
N ILE A 30 -8.75 -15.29 -6.63
CA ILE A 30 -9.61 -15.30 -7.83
C ILE A 30 -9.26 -16.50 -8.70
N MET A 31 -7.98 -16.75 -8.97
CA MET A 31 -7.56 -17.92 -9.76
C MET A 31 -8.03 -19.25 -9.12
N LEU A 32 -7.98 -19.35 -7.78
CA LEU A 32 -8.48 -20.51 -7.04
C LEU A 32 -9.99 -20.73 -7.22
N GLU A 33 -10.79 -19.66 -7.27
CA GLU A 33 -12.25 -19.75 -7.48
C GLU A 33 -12.62 -20.29 -8.85
N PHE A 34 -11.79 -20.01 -9.87
CA PHE A 34 -11.94 -20.57 -11.20
C PHE A 34 -11.39 -22.01 -11.31
N GLY A 35 -10.85 -22.57 -10.22
CA GLY A 35 -10.35 -23.95 -10.18
C GLY A 35 -8.85 -24.10 -10.43
N LEU A 36 -8.07 -23.01 -10.47
CA LEU A 36 -6.60 -23.10 -10.42
C LEU A 36 -6.15 -23.33 -8.96
N HIS A 37 -6.25 -24.57 -8.51
CA HIS A 37 -5.69 -24.99 -7.22
C HIS A 37 -4.18 -25.20 -7.33
N CYS A 38 -3.40 -24.18 -6.98
CA CYS A 38 -1.93 -24.23 -6.96
C CYS A 38 -1.33 -25.11 -5.83
N VAL A 39 -2.08 -26.04 -5.24
CA VAL A 39 -1.54 -26.97 -4.24
C VAL A 39 -0.93 -28.18 -4.95
N GLY A 40 0.30 -28.03 -5.46
CA GLY A 40 1.18 -29.17 -5.77
C GLY A 40 1.63 -29.40 -7.22
N CYS A 41 1.33 -28.51 -8.18
CA CYS A 41 1.79 -28.71 -9.56
C CYS A 41 3.15 -28.02 -9.82
N HIS A 42 4.17 -28.79 -10.23
CA HIS A 42 5.50 -28.29 -10.61
C HIS A 42 5.52 -27.60 -12.00
N ALA A 43 4.37 -27.48 -12.67
CA ALA A 43 4.23 -26.83 -13.97
C ALA A 43 2.99 -25.92 -13.95
N ASN A 44 3.17 -24.61 -13.70
CA ASN A 44 2.22 -23.58 -14.18
C ASN A 44 2.67 -22.12 -13.94
N ILE A 45 3.53 -21.81 -12.96
CA ILE A 45 3.84 -20.39 -12.66
C ILE A 45 4.65 -19.69 -13.78
N TYR A 46 5.25 -20.47 -14.68
CA TYR A 46 6.01 -19.98 -15.83
C TYR A 46 5.18 -19.96 -17.11
N ASP A 47 3.95 -20.47 -17.08
CA ASP A 47 3.04 -20.43 -18.23
C ASP A 47 2.28 -19.10 -18.26
N THR A 48 1.73 -18.79 -19.43
CA THR A 48 0.78 -17.69 -19.55
C THR A 48 -0.53 -18.03 -18.84
N ILE A 49 -1.30 -17.03 -18.43
CA ILE A 49 -2.62 -17.25 -17.83
C ILE A 49 -3.49 -18.12 -18.75
N GLU A 50 -3.52 -17.84 -20.05
CA GLU A 50 -4.26 -18.63 -21.03
C GLU A 50 -3.72 -20.06 -21.17
N GLY A 51 -2.40 -20.22 -21.33
CA GLY A 51 -1.77 -21.52 -21.53
C GLY A 51 -1.97 -22.43 -20.32
N GLY A 52 -1.75 -21.86 -19.12
CA GLY A 52 -2.01 -22.52 -17.85
C GLY A 52 -3.46 -22.95 -17.71
N SER A 53 -4.42 -22.04 -17.93
CA SER A 53 -5.84 -22.33 -17.80
C SER A 53 -6.34 -23.39 -18.81
N LYS A 54 -5.86 -23.36 -20.06
CA LYS A 54 -6.21 -24.35 -21.09
C LYS A 54 -5.74 -25.76 -20.74
N LEU A 55 -4.57 -25.90 -20.11
CA LEU A 55 -4.09 -27.18 -19.61
C LEU A 55 -4.99 -27.77 -18.51
N HIS A 56 -5.76 -26.92 -17.83
CA HIS A 56 -6.76 -27.31 -16.82
C HIS A 56 -8.18 -27.47 -17.41
N GLY A 57 -8.32 -27.48 -18.74
CA GLY A 57 -9.59 -27.71 -19.41
C GLY A 57 -10.54 -26.52 -19.43
N MET A 58 -10.05 -25.32 -19.13
CA MET A 58 -10.85 -24.09 -19.28
C MET A 58 -11.02 -23.72 -20.75
N ASP A 59 -12.22 -23.32 -21.12
CA ASP A 59 -12.51 -22.73 -22.41
C ASP A 59 -12.14 -21.22 -22.43
N ASP A 60 -12.11 -20.66 -23.64
CA ASP A 60 -11.75 -19.25 -23.85
C ASP A 60 -12.69 -18.30 -23.10
N GLU A 61 -13.98 -18.63 -22.98
CA GLU A 61 -14.98 -17.81 -22.29
C GLU A 61 -14.71 -17.73 -20.78
N THR A 62 -14.41 -18.87 -20.16
CA THR A 62 -14.03 -18.97 -18.74
C THR A 62 -12.73 -18.20 -18.47
N ILE A 63 -11.76 -18.29 -19.36
CA ILE A 63 -10.48 -17.56 -19.24
C ILE A 63 -10.71 -16.05 -19.35
N ASP A 64 -11.52 -15.62 -20.31
CA ASP A 64 -11.84 -14.21 -20.49
C ASP A 64 -12.62 -13.65 -19.28
N GLU A 65 -13.52 -14.43 -18.68
CA GLU A 65 -14.22 -14.06 -17.46
C GLU A 65 -13.26 -13.94 -16.26
N MET A 66 -12.35 -14.91 -16.08
CA MET A 66 -11.33 -14.86 -15.04
C MET A 66 -10.43 -13.63 -15.18
N VAL A 67 -9.93 -13.34 -16.38
CA VAL A 67 -9.09 -12.17 -16.66
C VAL A 67 -9.88 -10.87 -16.44
N LYS A 68 -11.17 -10.84 -16.76
CA LYS A 68 -12.04 -9.72 -16.46
C LYS A 68 -12.17 -9.49 -14.95
N GLN A 69 -12.41 -10.53 -14.16
CA GLN A 69 -12.49 -10.42 -12.70
C GLN A 69 -11.16 -9.97 -12.09
N ILE A 70 -10.03 -10.51 -12.55
CA ILE A 70 -8.69 -10.06 -12.16
C ILE A 70 -8.52 -8.56 -12.46
N ASN A 71 -8.94 -8.08 -13.63
CA ASN A 71 -8.81 -6.67 -13.98
C ASN A 71 -9.77 -5.75 -13.21
N VAL A 72 -10.96 -6.22 -12.85
CA VAL A 72 -11.86 -5.49 -11.94
C VAL A 72 -11.19 -5.34 -10.59
N PHE A 73 -10.71 -6.44 -10.01
CA PHE A 73 -9.99 -6.43 -8.73
C PHE A 73 -8.75 -5.53 -8.78
N VAL A 74 -7.88 -5.69 -9.79
CA VAL A 74 -6.70 -4.83 -9.99
C VAL A 74 -7.11 -3.36 -10.18
N GLY A 75 -8.25 -3.10 -10.83
CA GLY A 75 -8.81 -1.76 -10.98
C GLY A 75 -9.31 -1.15 -9.67
N GLU A 76 -9.92 -1.95 -8.80
CA GLU A 76 -10.36 -1.54 -7.46
C GLU A 76 -9.18 -1.32 -6.52
N VAL A 77 -8.20 -2.24 -6.49
CA VAL A 77 -6.93 -2.07 -5.79
C VAL A 77 -6.24 -0.77 -6.24
N LYS A 78 -6.20 -0.48 -7.54
CA LYS A 78 -5.63 0.78 -8.05
C LYS A 78 -6.45 2.01 -7.65
N LYS A 79 -7.78 1.92 -7.56
CA LYS A 79 -8.63 3.03 -7.10
C LYS A 79 -8.44 3.32 -5.62
N GLU A 80 -8.17 2.31 -4.80
CA GLU A 80 -7.79 2.53 -3.39
C GLU A 80 -6.37 3.09 -3.24
N VAL A 81 -5.48 2.84 -4.21
CA VAL A 81 -4.06 3.27 -4.20
C VAL A 81 -3.81 4.53 -5.05
N THR A 82 -4.83 5.16 -5.66
CA THR A 82 -4.65 6.49 -6.28
C THR A 82 -4.22 7.50 -5.22
N PRO A 83 -3.23 8.39 -5.49
CA PRO A 83 -2.80 9.36 -4.51
C PRO A 83 -4.01 10.19 -4.07
N PRO A 84 -4.27 10.31 -2.76
CA PRO A 84 -5.43 11.03 -2.26
C PRO A 84 -5.41 12.49 -2.75
N PRO A 85 -6.56 13.18 -2.79
CA PRO A 85 -6.59 14.64 -2.94
C PRO A 85 -5.60 15.27 -1.97
N LYS A 86 -4.94 16.38 -2.37
CA LYS A 86 -3.91 17.05 -1.55
C LYS A 86 -4.34 17.30 -0.10
N ASP A 87 -5.62 17.60 0.11
CA ASP A 87 -6.21 17.90 1.42
C ASP A 87 -6.42 16.66 2.31
N ALA A 88 -6.28 15.45 1.74
CA ALA A 88 -6.34 14.17 2.45
C ALA A 88 -4.94 13.55 2.67
N MET A 89 -3.86 14.24 2.29
CA MET A 89 -2.49 13.76 2.49
C MET A 89 -2.02 13.97 3.93
N VAL A 90 -1.22 13.03 4.43
CA VAL A 90 -0.45 13.23 5.67
C VAL A 90 0.76 14.10 5.35
N THR A 91 0.99 15.13 6.16
CA THR A 91 2.09 16.08 6.00
C THR A 91 3.12 15.96 7.13
N LEU A 92 4.32 16.49 6.91
CA LEU A 92 5.34 16.63 7.92
C LEU A 92 5.53 18.10 8.27
N SER A 93 5.72 18.42 9.54
CA SER A 93 6.26 19.73 9.91
C SER A 93 7.74 19.85 9.46
N ASP A 94 8.26 21.07 9.39
CA ASP A 94 9.69 21.27 9.08
C ASP A 94 10.59 20.64 10.14
N ALA A 95 10.17 20.69 11.41
CA ALA A 95 10.90 20.08 12.53
C ALA A 95 10.92 18.55 12.43
N ALA A 96 9.78 17.92 12.12
CA ALA A 96 9.71 16.48 11.91
C ALA A 96 10.55 16.05 10.72
N ALA A 97 10.43 16.70 9.56
CA ALA A 97 11.20 16.35 8.37
C ALA A 97 12.71 16.46 8.60
N ALA A 98 13.17 17.51 9.29
CA ALA A 98 14.57 17.68 9.66
C ALA A 98 15.04 16.57 10.61
N LYS A 99 14.25 16.27 11.64
CA LYS A 99 14.59 15.22 12.62
C LYS A 99 14.62 13.83 12.00
N LEU A 100 13.67 13.49 11.14
CA LEU A 100 13.61 12.20 10.45
C LEU A 100 14.86 11.99 9.60
N LYS A 101 15.28 13.00 8.83
CA LYS A 101 16.52 12.92 8.03
C LYS A 101 17.76 12.75 8.90
N ASP A 102 17.85 13.45 10.03
CA ASP A 102 18.95 13.29 10.98
C ASP A 102 18.98 11.87 11.58
N LEU A 103 17.82 11.33 11.98
CA LEU A 103 17.71 9.97 12.51
C LEU A 103 18.08 8.92 11.46
N MET A 104 17.53 9.00 10.25
CA MET A 104 17.87 8.11 9.14
C MET A 104 19.38 8.12 8.85
N LYS A 105 20.01 9.30 8.89
CA LYS A 105 21.47 9.41 8.70
C LYS A 105 22.24 8.75 9.84
N LYS A 106 21.84 8.96 11.09
CA LYS A 106 22.47 8.36 12.27
C LYS A 106 22.36 6.84 12.28
N GLU A 107 21.23 6.30 11.85
CA GLU A 107 20.97 4.87 11.78
C GLU A 107 21.49 4.22 10.49
N LYS A 108 22.19 4.97 9.63
CA LYS A 108 22.71 4.52 8.32
C LYS A 108 21.61 4.01 7.38
N GLN A 109 20.42 4.58 7.50
CA GLN A 109 19.23 4.32 6.69
C GLN A 109 18.96 5.47 5.72
N GLU A 110 20.02 6.09 5.19
CA GLU A 110 19.89 7.16 4.20
C GLU A 110 19.16 6.63 2.95
N GLY A 111 18.11 7.35 2.53
CA GLY A 111 17.27 6.96 1.39
C GLY A 111 16.06 6.09 1.73
N PHE A 112 15.89 5.69 3.00
CA PHE A 112 14.68 5.02 3.48
C PHE A 112 13.50 6.01 3.54
N GLY A 113 12.30 5.48 3.57
CA GLY A 113 11.07 6.22 3.84
C GLY A 113 10.56 6.01 5.27
N LEU A 114 9.70 6.90 5.73
CA LEU A 114 8.93 6.74 6.95
C LEU A 114 7.64 5.97 6.63
N LYS A 115 7.50 4.75 7.14
CA LYS A 115 6.23 4.03 7.14
C LYS A 115 5.40 4.45 8.35
N ILE A 116 4.15 4.84 8.11
CA ILE A 116 3.19 5.19 9.15
C ILE A 116 1.98 4.26 9.02
N SER A 117 1.61 3.59 10.11
CA SER A 117 0.43 2.71 10.16
C SER A 117 -0.38 2.93 11.43
N VAL A 118 -1.66 2.64 11.36
CA VAL A 118 -2.56 2.61 12.51
C VAL A 118 -2.88 1.16 12.84
N MET A 119 -2.65 0.76 14.09
CA MET A 119 -2.97 -0.59 14.55
C MET A 119 -4.04 -0.56 15.65
N PRO A 120 -4.91 -1.59 15.74
CA PRO A 120 -5.80 -1.74 16.88
C PRO A 120 -4.98 -1.93 18.16
N GLY A 121 -5.26 -1.14 19.20
CA GLY A 121 -4.56 -1.22 20.48
C GLY A 121 -4.63 0.04 21.33
N GLY A 122 -3.99 0.00 22.49
CA GLY A 122 -3.95 1.13 23.45
C GLY A 122 -5.28 1.40 24.15
N CYS A 123 -5.30 2.38 25.05
CA CYS A 123 -6.50 2.70 25.86
C CYS A 123 -7.67 3.28 25.07
N SER A 124 -7.41 3.80 23.87
CA SER A 124 -8.38 4.54 23.05
C SER A 124 -8.87 3.76 21.82
N GLY A 125 -8.32 2.57 21.57
CA GLY A 125 -8.74 1.69 20.46
C GLY A 125 -7.72 1.58 19.33
N PHE A 126 -6.97 2.64 19.04
CA PHE A 126 -5.94 2.65 18.00
C PHE A 126 -4.61 3.26 18.46
N VAL A 127 -3.50 2.75 17.93
CA VAL A 127 -2.13 3.25 18.14
C VAL A 127 -1.47 3.59 16.81
N TYR A 128 -0.65 4.65 16.82
CA TYR A 128 0.20 4.99 15.69
C TYR A 128 1.51 4.21 15.75
N GLN A 129 1.94 3.68 14.61
CA GLN A 129 3.24 3.06 14.44
C GLN A 129 4.03 3.79 13.36
N MET A 130 5.32 4.02 13.65
CA MET A 130 6.25 4.70 12.74
C MET A 130 7.56 3.91 12.65
N ASN A 131 7.95 3.56 11.43
CA ASN A 131 9.13 2.75 11.14
C ASN A 131 9.91 3.32 9.94
N PHE A 132 11.21 3.10 9.87
CA PHE A 132 11.99 3.38 8.67
C PHE A 132 12.07 2.15 7.79
N GLU A 133 11.60 2.27 6.55
CA GLU A 133 11.55 1.19 5.58
C GLU A 133 12.31 1.55 4.32
N LYS A 134 13.03 0.58 3.75
CA LYS A 134 13.83 0.81 2.53
C LYS A 134 12.94 1.00 1.31
N GLU A 135 11.89 0.19 1.22
CA GLU A 135 10.95 0.15 0.10
C GLU A 135 9.52 0.09 0.66
N PRO A 136 8.53 0.65 -0.05
CA PRO A 136 7.13 0.52 0.33
C PRO A 136 6.65 -0.93 0.15
N ASP A 137 5.63 -1.33 0.93
CA ASP A 137 4.91 -2.57 0.64
C ASP A 137 4.04 -2.41 -0.62
N LYS A 138 3.60 -3.55 -1.19
CA LYS A 138 2.90 -3.59 -2.49
C LYS A 138 1.63 -2.74 -2.54
N LEU A 139 0.95 -2.59 -1.40
CA LEU A 139 -0.31 -1.86 -1.26
C LEU A 139 -0.11 -0.49 -0.59
N ASP A 140 1.13 -0.12 -0.27
CA ASP A 140 1.41 1.16 0.33
C ASP A 140 1.27 2.27 -0.71
N ILE A 141 0.61 3.34 -0.31
CA ILE A 141 0.61 4.61 -0.99
C ILE A 141 1.91 5.33 -0.63
N VAL A 142 2.62 5.80 -1.65
CA VAL A 142 3.88 6.52 -1.51
C VAL A 142 3.65 8.01 -1.69
N LEU A 143 3.94 8.77 -0.64
CA LEU A 143 3.93 10.23 -0.65
C LEU A 143 5.35 10.74 -0.49
N THR A 144 5.61 11.97 -0.96
CA THR A 144 6.85 12.67 -0.68
C THR A 144 6.53 14.05 -0.16
N ASP A 145 6.92 14.31 1.08
CA ASP A 145 6.74 15.62 1.70
C ASP A 145 8.07 16.11 2.28
N LYS A 146 8.39 17.38 2.02
CA LYS A 146 9.64 18.03 2.44
C LYS A 146 10.91 17.20 2.17
N GLY A 147 10.90 16.39 1.11
CA GLY A 147 12.01 15.51 0.72
C GLY A 147 12.19 14.26 1.57
N VAL A 148 11.15 13.84 2.30
CA VAL A 148 11.06 12.55 2.99
C VAL A 148 9.98 11.73 2.29
N LYS A 149 10.27 10.46 1.98
CA LYS A 149 9.26 9.52 1.47
C LYS A 149 8.42 9.03 2.64
N VAL A 150 7.10 9.00 2.48
CA VAL A 150 6.15 8.47 3.46
C VAL A 150 5.40 7.30 2.82
N PHE A 151 5.35 6.17 3.52
CA PHE A 151 4.64 4.96 3.09
C PHE A 151 3.47 4.70 4.02
N MET A 152 2.32 4.34 3.46
CA MET A 152 1.09 4.17 4.24
C MET A 152 0.16 3.20 3.54
N ASP A 153 -0.40 2.25 4.26
CA ASP A 153 -1.47 1.41 3.75
C ASP A 153 -2.78 2.21 3.62
N GLY A 154 -3.68 1.73 2.75
CA GLY A 154 -4.93 2.44 2.45
C GLY A 154 -5.88 2.60 3.65
N GLU A 155 -5.87 1.69 4.62
CA GLU A 155 -6.71 1.80 5.83
C GLU A 155 -6.19 2.88 6.77
N SER A 156 -4.87 2.88 7.01
CA SER A 156 -4.19 3.92 7.78
C SER A 156 -4.40 5.31 7.18
N LEU A 157 -4.34 5.43 5.85
CA LEU A 157 -4.58 6.70 5.17
C LEU A 157 -6.00 7.25 5.41
N LYS A 158 -7.03 6.39 5.38
CA LYS A 158 -8.41 6.82 5.65
C LYS A 158 -8.57 7.40 7.06
N MET A 159 -7.84 6.85 8.03
CA MET A 159 -7.86 7.31 9.43
C MET A 159 -6.97 8.53 9.70
N LEU A 160 -5.94 8.74 8.88
CA LEU A 160 -4.94 9.80 9.01
C LEU A 160 -5.13 10.92 7.99
N ALA A 161 -6.21 10.92 7.22
CA ALA A 161 -6.42 11.92 6.17
C ALA A 161 -6.32 13.35 6.70
N GLY A 162 -5.38 14.15 6.18
CA GLY A 162 -5.12 15.52 6.63
C GLY A 162 -4.37 15.64 7.96
N ALA A 163 -3.81 14.55 8.48
CA ALA A 163 -2.98 14.58 9.68
C ALA A 163 -1.59 15.17 9.42
N GLU A 164 -1.01 15.80 10.43
CA GLU A 164 0.36 16.31 10.38
C GLU A 164 1.24 15.58 11.40
N VAL A 165 2.41 15.11 10.97
CA VAL A 165 3.46 14.60 11.85
C VAL A 165 4.40 15.73 12.22
N ASP A 166 4.51 16.02 13.51
CA ASP A 166 5.40 17.02 14.08
C ASP A 166 6.46 16.37 14.98
N HIS A 167 7.53 17.10 15.28
CA HIS A 167 8.52 16.71 16.27
C HIS A 167 8.75 17.87 17.24
N VAL A 168 8.34 17.64 18.49
CA VAL A 168 8.55 18.59 19.58
C VAL A 168 9.86 18.25 20.26
N ASP A 169 10.70 19.25 20.52
CA ASP A 169 11.93 19.09 21.30
C ASP A 169 12.08 20.28 22.25
N ASN A 170 11.48 20.18 23.43
CA ASN A 170 11.54 21.21 24.46
C ASN A 170 11.83 20.58 25.84
N LEU A 171 12.03 21.43 26.86
CA LEU A 171 12.40 20.99 28.21
C LEU A 171 11.36 20.05 28.87
N ASN A 172 10.10 20.10 28.43
CA ASN A 172 8.99 19.37 29.03
C ASN A 172 8.57 18.15 28.19
N GLU A 173 8.77 18.18 26.87
CA GLU A 173 8.34 17.17 25.91
C GLU A 173 9.34 17.05 24.77
N SER A 174 9.77 15.82 24.47
CA SER A 174 10.62 15.51 23.31
C SER A 174 10.09 14.26 22.62
N GLY A 175 9.81 14.35 21.33
CA GLY A 175 9.36 13.23 20.51
C GLY A 175 8.47 13.62 19.33
N PHE A 176 8.13 12.61 18.53
CA PHE A 176 7.18 12.75 17.44
C PHE A 176 5.74 12.77 17.94
N LYS A 177 4.93 13.63 17.33
CA LYS A 177 3.51 13.81 17.61
C LYS A 177 2.73 13.81 16.32
N ILE A 178 1.54 13.22 16.33
CA ILE A 178 0.64 13.21 15.18
C ILE A 178 -0.60 14.04 15.53
N ASN A 179 -0.76 15.15 14.82
CA ASN A 179 -1.93 16.01 14.88
C ASN A 179 -2.97 15.47 13.88
N ASN A 180 -3.86 14.59 14.33
CA ASN A 180 -4.88 13.96 13.48
C ASN A 180 -6.25 14.64 13.64
N PRO A 181 -6.78 15.33 12.60
CA PRO A 181 -8.10 15.97 12.66
C PRO A 181 -9.27 14.98 12.76
N ASN A 182 -9.04 13.70 12.44
CA ASN A 182 -10.06 12.65 12.48
C ASN A 182 -10.14 11.96 13.86
N ALA A 183 -9.19 12.21 14.75
CA ALA A 183 -9.21 11.66 16.10
C ALA A 183 -10.28 12.38 16.94
N LYS A 184 -11.34 11.67 17.33
CA LYS A 184 -12.42 12.25 18.15
C LYS A 184 -11.99 12.33 19.61
N HIS A 185 -11.23 11.35 20.09
CA HIS A 185 -10.72 11.26 21.45
C HIS A 185 -9.23 10.88 21.43
N GLY A 186 -8.35 11.79 21.88
CA GLY A 186 -6.91 11.52 22.02
C GLY A 186 -6.56 11.05 23.43
N CYS A 187 -5.63 10.10 23.57
CA CYS A 187 -5.01 9.83 24.86
C CYS A 187 -4.01 10.95 25.19
N GLY A 188 -3.91 11.35 26.46
CA GLY A 188 -3.04 12.46 26.91
C GLY A 188 -1.55 12.32 26.57
N CYS A 189 -1.10 11.14 26.11
CA CYS A 189 0.26 10.89 25.64
C CYS A 189 0.47 11.04 24.12
N GLY A 190 -0.59 11.29 23.33
CA GLY A 190 -0.52 11.55 21.89
C GLY A 190 -0.19 10.34 21.00
N LYS A 191 0.01 9.15 21.58
CA LYS A 191 0.38 7.91 20.85
C LYS A 191 -0.81 7.03 20.44
N SER A 192 -2.02 7.36 20.90
CA SER A 192 -3.24 6.62 20.64
C SER A 192 -4.46 7.54 20.54
N PHE A 193 -5.46 7.07 19.80
CA PHE A 193 -6.70 7.80 19.53
C PHE A 193 -7.90 6.85 19.38
N GLY A 194 -9.11 7.42 19.40
CA GLY A 194 -10.39 6.76 19.17
C GLY A 194 -11.45 7.73 18.62
#